data_AF-A0A561X484-F1
#
_entry.id   AF-A0A561X484-F1
#
_cell.length_a   1.000
_cell.length_b   1.000
_cell.length_c   1.000
_cell.angle_alpha   90.00
_cell.angle_beta   90.00
_cell.angle_gamma   90.00
#
_symmetry.space_group_name_H-M   'P 1'
#
loop_
_entity.id
_entity.type
_entity.pdbx_description
1 polymer ?
#
loop_
_entity_poly.entity_id
_entity_poly.type
_entity_poly.pdbx_seq_one_letter_code
_entity_poly.pdbx_strand_id
1 'polypeptide(L)'
;MEYHLKNREEVECFIKNEVLTTSEVVEILGVTRQRISQMISAGKLNPIKKLRGDSLFLRRDIEERKKELEALRKKYRPYDAE
;
A
#
# COMPACT_ATOMS: atom_id res chain seq x y z
N MET A 1 -16.24 4.84 -4.07
CA MET A 1 -15.78 4.91 -5.46
C MET A 1 -16.41 3.76 -6.19
N GLU A 2 -16.99 4.01 -7.36
CA GLU A 2 -17.59 2.97 -8.20
C GLU A 2 -16.68 2.73 -9.40
N TYR A 3 -16.28 1.47 -9.61
CA TYR A 3 -15.46 1.07 -10.76
C TYR A 3 -16.37 0.46 -11.81
N HIS A 4 -16.39 1.06 -13.00
CA HIS A 4 -17.16 0.56 -14.15
C HIS A 4 -16.19 -0.12 -15.12
N LEU A 5 -16.02 -1.44 -14.98
CA LEU A 5 -15.15 -2.26 -15.82
C LEU A 5 -16.03 -2.99 -16.85
N LYS A 6 -15.90 -2.63 -18.13
CA LYS A 6 -16.79 -3.08 -19.21
C LYS A 6 -16.29 -4.32 -19.93
N ASN A 7 -14.98 -4.52 -19.97
CA ASN A 7 -14.34 -5.59 -20.70
C ASN A 7 -13.15 -6.15 -19.91
N ARG A 8 -12.63 -7.30 -20.36
CA ARG A 8 -11.51 -7.98 -19.71
C ARG A 8 -10.23 -7.14 -19.69
N GLU A 9 -9.98 -6.36 -20.74
CA GLU A 9 -8.79 -5.51 -20.84
C GLU A 9 -8.78 -4.42 -19.75
N GLU A 10 -9.93 -3.81 -19.49
CA GLU A 10 -10.10 -2.85 -18.40
C GLU A 10 -9.87 -3.48 -17.02
N VAL A 11 -10.33 -4.72 -16.82
CA VAL A 11 -10.06 -5.45 -15.57
C VAL A 11 -8.56 -5.73 -15.41
N GLU A 12 -7.90 -6.20 -16.46
CA GLU A 12 -6.45 -6.47 -16.43
C GLU A 12 -5.65 -5.18 -16.21
N CYS A 13 -6.04 -4.08 -16.86
CA CYS A 13 -5.43 -2.76 -16.68
C CYS A 13 -5.61 -2.25 -15.25
N PHE A 14 -6.82 -2.40 -14.68
CA PHE A 14 -7.09 -2.04 -13.31
C PHE A 14 -6.22 -2.84 -12.34
N ILE A 15 -6.16 -4.17 -12.48
CA ILE A 15 -5.34 -5.02 -11.60
C ILE A 15 -3.86 -4.63 -11.71
N LYS A 16 -3.34 -4.36 -12.92
CA LYS A 16 -1.93 -3.99 -13.09
C LYS A 16 -1.56 -2.64 -12.48
N ASN A 17 -2.48 -1.66 -12.47
CA ASN A 17 -2.18 -0.30 -12.05
C ASN A 17 -2.58 0.00 -10.60
N GLU A 18 -3.69 -0.60 -10.15
CA GLU A 18 -4.33 -0.30 -8.87
C GLU A 18 -4.10 -1.38 -7.81
N VAL A 19 -3.69 -2.59 -8.20
CA VAL A 19 -3.33 -3.65 -7.26
C VAL A 19 -1.81 -3.74 -7.17
N LEU A 20 -1.31 -3.61 -5.94
CA LEU A 20 0.12 -3.67 -5.63
C LEU A 20 0.45 -4.96 -4.89
N THR A 21 1.63 -5.48 -5.17
CA THR A 21 2.29 -6.57 -4.44
C THR A 21 3.06 -6.04 -3.22
N THR A 22 3.47 -6.92 -2.31
CA THR A 22 4.25 -6.50 -1.15
C THR A 22 5.57 -5.82 -1.54
N SER A 23 6.19 -6.23 -2.66
CA SER A 23 7.43 -5.63 -3.15
C SER A 23 7.23 -4.17 -3.58
N GLU A 24 6.18 -3.88 -4.33
CA GLU A 24 5.86 -2.50 -4.74
C GLU A 24 5.49 -1.63 -3.54
N VAL A 25 4.78 -2.20 -2.55
CA VAL A 25 4.47 -1.49 -1.30
C VAL A 25 5.72 -1.15 -0.50
N VAL A 26 6.72 -2.05 -0.46
CA VAL A 26 8.04 -1.79 0.16
C VAL A 26 8.68 -0.56 -0.47
N GLU A 27 8.69 -0.49 -1.81
CA GLU A 27 9.30 0.61 -2.56
C GLU A 27 8.55 1.93 -2.34
N ILE A 28 7.22 1.90 -2.38
CA ILE A 28 6.39 3.11 -2.24
C ILE A 28 6.48 3.71 -0.84
N LEU A 29 6.43 2.87 0.20
CA LEU A 29 6.48 3.29 1.60
C LEU A 29 7.91 3.48 2.12
N GLY A 30 8.91 2.93 1.43
CA GLY A 30 10.32 2.96 1.84
C GLY A 30 10.55 2.23 3.17
N VAL A 31 9.87 1.11 3.38
CA VAL A 31 9.95 0.32 4.64
C VAL A 31 10.29 -1.13 4.35
N THR A 32 10.89 -1.82 5.31
CA THR A 32 11.24 -3.23 5.15
C THR A 32 10.00 -4.14 5.08
N ARG A 33 10.13 -5.30 4.45
CA ARG A 33 9.06 -6.34 4.43
C ARG A 33 8.61 -6.75 5.82
N GLN A 34 9.54 -6.80 6.78
CA GLN A 34 9.21 -7.09 8.18
C GLN A 34 8.30 -6.01 8.78
N ARG A 35 8.58 -4.73 8.50
CA ARG A 35 7.73 -3.61 8.93
C ARG A 35 6.33 -3.73 8.34
N ILE A 36 6.20 -4.12 7.07
CA ILE A 36 4.89 -4.36 6.45
C ILE A 36 4.14 -5.48 7.17
N SER A 37 4.79 -6.61 7.45
CA SER A 37 4.16 -7.72 8.19
C SER A 37 3.67 -7.28 9.57
N GLN A 38 4.45 -6.47 10.29
CA GLN A 38 4.04 -5.85 11.56
C GLN A 38 2.83 -4.91 11.37
N MET A 39 2.82 -4.10 10.31
CA MET A 39 1.70 -3.21 10.00
C MET A 39 0.42 -3.99 9.66
N ILE A 40 0.52 -5.09 8.93
CA ILE A 40 -0.62 -5.99 8.65
C ILE A 40 -1.14 -6.60 9.96
N SER A 41 -0.22 -7.08 10.81
CA SER A 41 -0.58 -7.69 12.10
C SER A 41 -1.21 -6.69 13.06
N ALA A 42 -0.80 -5.42 12.98
CA ALA A 42 -1.36 -4.31 13.74
C ALA A 42 -2.67 -3.74 13.14
N GLY A 43 -3.20 -4.31 12.05
CA GLY A 43 -4.41 -3.81 11.36
C GLY A 43 -4.23 -2.46 10.67
N LYS A 44 -2.98 -2.03 10.47
CA LYS A 44 -2.61 -0.74 9.86
C LYS A 44 -2.48 -0.81 8.33
N LEU A 45 -2.38 -2.02 7.79
CA LEU A 45 -2.40 -2.31 6.36
C LEU A 45 -3.32 -3.50 6.14
N ASN A 46 -4.32 -3.33 5.28
CA ASN A 46 -5.32 -4.35 5.01
C ASN A 46 -5.10 -4.90 3.59
N PRO A 47 -4.49 -6.08 3.45
CA PRO A 47 -4.36 -6.70 2.14
C PRO A 47 -5.73 -7.15 1.64
N ILE A 48 -6.03 -6.88 0.37
CA ILE A 48 -7.23 -7.40 -0.31
C ILE A 48 -7.17 -8.92 -0.48
N LYS A 49 -5.95 -9.47 -0.59
CA LYS A 49 -5.74 -10.92 -0.70
C LYS A 49 -4.40 -11.29 -0.07
N LYS A 50 -4.43 -12.28 0.84
CA LYS A 50 -3.22 -12.89 1.40
C LYS A 50 -2.86 -14.15 0.62
N LEU A 51 -1.61 -14.24 0.20
CA LEU A 51 -1.00 -15.41 -0.43
C LEU A 51 0.04 -16.02 0.54
N ARG A 52 0.52 -17.24 0.28
CA ARG A 52 1.48 -17.93 1.16
C ARG A 52 2.80 -17.17 1.37
N GLY A 53 3.19 -16.31 0.43
CA GLY A 53 4.44 -15.53 0.52
C GLY A 53 4.33 -14.08 0.06
N ASP A 54 3.12 -13.65 -0.30
CA ASP A 54 2.88 -12.29 -0.78
C ASP A 54 1.48 -11.83 -0.35
N SER A 55 1.19 -10.56 -0.50
CA SER A 55 -0.08 -9.96 -0.19
C SER A 55 -0.36 -8.89 -1.22
N LEU A 56 -1.60 -8.84 -1.67
CA LEU A 56 -2.07 -7.84 -2.62
C LEU A 56 -2.75 -6.72 -1.85
N PHE A 57 -2.49 -5.49 -2.27
CA PHE A 57 -2.99 -4.26 -1.66
C PHE A 57 -3.60 -3.38 -2.73
N LEU A 58 -4.57 -2.54 -2.36
CA LEU A 58 -5.01 -1.46 -3.23
C LEU A 58 -4.02 -0.31 -3.13
N ARG A 59 -3.62 0.23 -4.28
CA ARG A 59 -2.70 1.36 -4.39
C ARG A 59 -3.17 2.55 -3.56
N ARG A 60 -4.46 2.86 -3.65
CA ARG A 60 -5.07 3.95 -2.90
C ARG A 60 -4.85 3.82 -1.39
N ASP A 61 -5.06 2.65 -0.81
CA ASP A 61 -4.89 2.42 0.64
C ASP A 61 -3.44 2.66 1.06
N ILE A 62 -2.49 2.27 0.22
CA ILE A 62 -1.05 2.47 0.45
C ILE A 62 -0.67 3.94 0.34
N GLU A 63 -1.22 4.67 -0.63
CA GLU A 63 -0.98 6.10 -0.81
C GLU A 63 -1.58 6.94 0.33
N GLU A 64 -2.80 6.62 0.78
CA GLU A 64 -3.41 7.24 1.96
C GLU A 64 -2.54 6.97 3.19
N ARG A 65 -2.05 5.74 3.35
CA ARG A 65 -1.15 5.38 4.44
C ARG A 65 0.18 6.12 4.38
N LYS A 66 0.75 6.31 3.19
CA LYS A 66 1.98 7.07 2.99
C LYS A 66 1.81 8.51 3.45
N LYS A 67 0.71 9.17 3.07
CA LYS A 67 0.40 10.54 3.49
C LYS A 67 0.29 10.66 5.00
N GLU A 68 -0.39 9.70 5.65
CA GLU A 68 -0.47 9.66 7.12
C GLU A 68 0.91 9.52 7.76
N LEU A 69 1.76 8.64 7.22
CA LEU A 69 3.12 8.44 7.73
C LEU A 69 3.97 9.70 7.56
N GLU A 70 3.87 10.39 6.43
CA GLU A 70 4.56 11.66 6.19
C GLU A 70 4.06 12.76 7.15
N ALA A 71 2.75 12.86 7.38
CA ALA A 71 2.18 13.79 8.35
C ALA A 71 2.66 13.48 9.78
N LEU A 72 2.71 12.20 10.17
CA LEU A 72 3.24 11.77 11.46
C LEU A 72 4.74 12.06 11.59
N ARG A 73 5.52 11.85 10.52
CA ARG A 73 6.96 12.21 10.50
C ARG A 73 7.14 13.71 10.72
N LYS A 74 6.40 14.57 10.01
CA LYS A 74 6.44 16.03 10.23
C LYS A 74 6.07 16.42 11.66
N LYS A 75 5.08 15.74 12.26
CA LYS A 75 4.60 16.03 13.62
C LYS A 75 5.56 15.58 14.72
N TYR A 76 6.16 14.39 14.60
CA TYR A 76 6.92 13.75 15.68
C TYR A 76 8.44 13.72 15.44
N ARG A 77 8.89 13.96 14.21
CA ARG A 77 10.30 14.01 13.78
C ARG A 77 10.53 15.18 12.81
N PRO A 78 10.32 16.43 13.26
CA PRO A 78 10.54 17.59 12.40
C PRO A 78 12.02 17.80 12.01
N TYR A 79 12.96 17.24 12.78
CA TYR A 79 14.41 17.39 12.58
C TYR A 79 15.02 16.39 11.58
N ASP A 80 14.27 15.40 11.07
CA ASP A 80 14.75 14.44 10.07
C ASP A 80 14.65 15.00 8.62
N ALA A 81 14.19 16.24 8.46
CA ALA A 81 13.94 16.88 7.15
C ALA A 81 15.08 17.83 6.70
N GLU A 82 16.20 17.90 7.45
CA GLU A 82 17.43 18.61 7.09
C GLU A 82 18.33 17.80 6.16
#